data_AF-A0A968WIF6-F1
#
_entry.id   AF-A0A968WIF6-F1
#
_cell.length_a   1.000
_cell.length_b   1.000
_cell.length_c   1.000
_cell.angle_alpha   90.00
_cell.angle_beta   90.00
_cell.angle_gamma   90.00
#
_symmetry.space_group_name_H-M   'P 1'
#
loop_
_entity.id
_entity.type
_entity.pdbx_description
1 polymer ?
#
loop_
_entity_poly.entity_id
_entity_poly.type
_entity_poly.pdbx_seq_one_letter_code
_entity_poly.pdbx_strand_id
1 'polypeptide(L)'
;MEVQDTLVLSRADVAGVLEIGECIDAVELAFRERAEGRAMPPKMLGMHVSGGGFHIKAAAMHLGRYYFVVKSNGNFPGNMRINGLPTIQGCGDIV
;
A
#
# COMPACT_ATOMS: atom_id res chain seq x y z
N MET A 1 -8.80 19.26 -21.21
CA MET A 1 -8.14 18.17 -20.48
C MET A 1 -9.25 17.48 -19.72
N GLU A 2 -9.64 16.28 -20.13
CA GLU A 2 -10.66 15.52 -19.41
C GLU A 2 -10.10 15.14 -18.05
N VAL A 3 -10.82 15.47 -16.98
CA VAL A 3 -10.46 15.02 -15.64
C VAL A 3 -10.87 13.54 -15.57
N GLN A 4 -9.90 12.66 -15.39
CA GLN A 4 -10.16 11.25 -15.13
C GLN A 4 -10.67 11.10 -13.70
N ASP A 5 -11.74 10.34 -13.50
CA ASP A 5 -12.27 10.02 -12.17
C ASP A 5 -11.30 9.11 -11.39
N THR A 6 -11.38 9.14 -10.06
CA THR A 6 -10.61 8.24 -9.18
C THR A 6 -11.42 6.98 -8.89
N LEU A 7 -10.86 5.81 -9.23
CA LEU A 7 -11.43 4.52 -8.84
C LEU A 7 -11.14 4.25 -7.35
N VAL A 8 -12.21 4.11 -6.56
CA VAL A 8 -12.11 3.76 -5.14
C VAL A 8 -12.48 2.29 -4.96
N LEU A 9 -11.54 1.49 -4.44
CA LEU A 9 -11.74 0.07 -4.16
C LEU A 9 -11.82 -0.18 -2.66
N SER A 10 -12.90 -0.82 -2.22
CA SER A 10 -13.05 -1.32 -0.85
C SER A 10 -12.22 -2.59 -0.62
N ARG A 11 -12.14 -3.04 0.63
CA ARG A 11 -11.54 -4.33 0.98
C ARG A 11 -12.19 -5.49 0.20
N ALA A 12 -13.51 -5.46 0.00
CA ALA A 12 -14.23 -6.52 -0.68
C ALA A 12 -13.89 -6.53 -2.18
N ASP A 13 -13.80 -5.34 -2.80
CA ASP A 13 -13.44 -5.21 -4.21
C ASP A 13 -12.03 -5.77 -4.46
N VAL A 14 -11.06 -5.39 -3.62
CA VAL A 14 -9.68 -5.91 -3.72
C VAL A 14 -9.63 -7.42 -3.50
N ALA A 15 -10.35 -7.95 -2.51
CA ALA A 15 -10.39 -9.39 -2.25
C ALA A 15 -11.06 -10.20 -3.37
N GLY A 16 -11.94 -9.57 -4.16
CA GLY A 16 -12.60 -10.21 -5.29
C GLY A 16 -11.76 -10.26 -6.58
N VAL A 17 -10.62 -9.58 -6.63
CA VAL A 17 -9.80 -9.46 -7.86
C VAL A 17 -8.34 -9.86 -7.70
N LEU A 18 -7.86 -10.11 -6.48
CA LEU A 18 -6.48 -10.50 -6.23
C LEU A 18 -6.36 -11.99 -5.95
N GLU A 19 -5.73 -12.72 -6.88
CA GLU A 19 -5.31 -14.10 -6.66
C GLU A 19 -3.92 -14.17 -6.02
N ILE A 20 -3.70 -15.16 -5.17
CA ILE A 20 -2.43 -15.28 -4.43
C ILE A 20 -1.23 -15.52 -5.35
N GLY A 21 -1.42 -16.24 -6.47
CA GLY A 21 -0.37 -16.46 -7.47
C GLY A 21 0.09 -15.14 -8.11
N GLU A 22 -0.86 -14.31 -8.53
CA GLU A 22 -0.56 -13.00 -9.12
C GLU A 22 0.12 -12.06 -8.12
N CYS A 23 -0.26 -12.14 -6.84
CA CYS A 23 0.40 -11.39 -5.77
C CYS A 23 1.87 -11.80 -5.61
N ILE A 24 2.16 -13.10 -5.67
CA ILE A 24 3.54 -13.63 -5.58
C ILE A 24 4.36 -13.13 -6.76
N ASP A 25 3.85 -13.29 -7.98
CA ASP A 25 4.54 -12.87 -9.22
C ASP A 25 4.83 -11.36 -9.21
N ALA A 26 3.85 -10.54 -8.78
CA ALA A 26 4.00 -9.09 -8.69
C ALA A 26 5.08 -8.68 -7.66
N VAL A 27 5.14 -9.36 -6.51
CA VAL A 27 6.14 -9.10 -5.47
C VAL A 27 7.53 -9.55 -5.93
N GLU A 28 7.65 -10.71 -6.57
CA GLU A 28 8.92 -11.19 -7.15
C GLU A 28 9.46 -10.20 -8.18
N LEU A 29 8.61 -9.75 -9.12
CA LEU A 29 8.98 -8.74 -10.10
C LEU A 29 9.49 -7.46 -9.42
N ALA A 30 8.75 -6.94 -8.43
CA ALA A 30 9.17 -5.73 -7.72
C ALA A 30 10.53 -5.88 -7.04
N PHE A 31 10.83 -7.03 -6.44
CA PHE A 31 12.14 -7.32 -5.87
C PHE A 31 13.23 -7.39 -6.95
N ARG A 32 12.96 -8.04 -8.08
CA ARG A 32 13.90 -8.14 -9.20
C ARG A 32 14.24 -6.77 -9.79
N GLU A 33 13.22 -5.96 -10.09
CA GLU A 33 13.39 -4.59 -10.59
C GLU A 33 14.17 -3.72 -9.60
N ARG A 34 13.96 -3.92 -8.30
CA ARG A 34 14.71 -3.23 -7.24
C ARG A 34 16.18 -3.64 -7.21
N ALA A 35 16.46 -4.93 -7.33
CA ALA A 35 17.83 -5.47 -7.34
C ALA A 35 18.61 -5.02 -8.58
N GLU A 36 17.93 -4.89 -9.72
CA GLU A 36 18.53 -4.48 -10.99
C GLU A 36 18.58 -2.94 -11.16
N GLY A 37 18.22 -2.18 -10.12
CA GLY A 37 18.30 -0.72 -10.11
C GLY A 37 17.23 -0.02 -10.96
N ARG A 38 16.21 -0.75 -11.43
CA ARG A 38 15.11 -0.23 -12.26
C ARG A 38 13.91 0.27 -11.46
N ALA A 39 13.87 0.01 -10.15
CA ALA A 39 12.89 0.59 -9.23
C ALA A 39 13.53 1.58 -8.24
N MET A 40 12.88 2.72 -8.03
CA MET A 40 13.34 3.74 -7.08
C MET A 40 13.33 3.19 -5.64
N PRO A 41 14.25 3.66 -4.77
CA PRO A 41 14.20 3.29 -3.35
C PRO A 41 12.89 3.71 -2.71
N PRO A 42 12.14 2.78 -2.08
CA PRO A 42 10.93 3.17 -1.37
C PRO A 42 11.28 4.12 -0.23
N LYS A 43 10.33 4.99 0.11
CA LYS A 43 10.42 5.92 1.23
C LYS A 43 9.42 5.51 2.30
N MET A 44 9.78 5.71 3.55
CA MET A 44 8.91 5.43 4.69
C MET A 44 8.94 6.58 5.70
N LEU A 45 7.78 6.88 6.28
CA LEU A 45 7.62 7.80 7.39
C LEU A 45 6.85 7.07 8.50
N GLY A 46 7.37 7.11 9.72
CA GLY A 46 6.70 6.58 10.91
C GLY A 46 6.38 7.70 11.89
N MET A 47 5.18 7.69 12.44
CA MET A 47 4.71 8.64 13.46
C MET A 47 4.17 7.86 14.64
N HIS A 48 4.89 7.92 15.76
CA HIS A 48 4.49 7.25 17.00
C HIS A 48 3.58 8.17 17.81
N VAL A 49 2.49 7.61 18.32
CA VAL A 49 1.51 8.30 19.17
C VAL A 49 1.16 7.40 20.36
N SER A 50 0.39 7.90 21.31
CA SER A 50 -0.06 7.07 22.42
C SER A 50 -0.84 5.85 21.92
N GLY A 51 -0.45 4.66 22.37
CA GLY A 51 -1.12 3.40 22.06
C GLY A 51 -0.87 2.80 20.67
N GLY A 52 -0.03 3.42 19.83
CA GLY A 52 0.28 2.90 18.50
C GLY A 52 1.05 3.87 17.61
N GLY A 53 0.85 3.77 16.30
CA GLY A 53 1.51 4.65 15.36
C GLY A 53 0.97 4.53 13.94
N PHE A 54 1.29 5.54 13.14
CA PHE A 54 0.99 5.60 11.73
C PHE A 54 2.25 5.42 10.90
N HIS A 55 2.11 4.78 9.74
CA HIS A 55 3.20 4.58 8.80
C HIS A 55 2.73 4.95 7.39
N ILE A 56 3.54 5.73 6.69
CA ILE A 56 3.40 6.01 5.27
C ILE A 56 4.55 5.31 4.55
N LYS A 57 4.25 4.62 3.46
CA LYS A 57 5.23 3.98 2.59
C LYS A 57 4.93 4.40 1.16
N ALA A 58 5.93 4.89 0.44
CA ALA A 58 5.79 5.33 -0.95
C ALA A 58 6.85 4.67 -1.83
N ALA A 59 6.47 4.34 -3.07
CA ALA A 59 7.35 3.74 -4.06
C ALA A 59 6.93 4.15 -5.48
N ALA A 60 7.85 4.04 -6.43
CA ALA A 60 7.57 4.23 -7.84
C ALA A 60 8.28 3.16 -8.68
N MET A 61 7.60 2.65 -9.71
CA MET A 61 8.13 1.62 -10.60
C MET A 61 7.58 1.81 -12.02
N HIS A 62 8.37 1.42 -13.03
CA HIS A 62 7.96 1.48 -14.43
C HIS A 62 7.44 0.10 -14.90
N LEU A 63 6.13 0.01 -15.17
CA LEU A 63 5.44 -1.19 -15.66
C LEU A 63 4.73 -0.89 -16.99
N GLY A 64 5.51 -0.54 -18.02
CA GLY A 64 5.00 0.00 -19.29
C GLY A 64 4.58 1.48 -19.23
N ARG A 65 4.27 1.96 -18.02
CA ARG A 65 4.25 3.38 -17.62
C ARG A 65 4.74 3.50 -16.18
N TYR A 66 5.05 4.70 -15.72
CA TYR A 66 5.34 4.92 -14.31
C TYR A 66 4.07 4.79 -13.48
N TYR A 67 4.17 4.03 -12.40
CA TYR A 67 3.20 4.00 -11.32
C TYR A 67 3.86 4.53 -10.06
N PHE A 68 3.21 5.48 -9.41
CA PHE A 68 3.52 5.93 -8.06
C PHE A 68 2.48 5.35 -7.10
N VAL A 69 2.94 4.79 -5.98
CA VAL A 69 2.07 4.25 -4.95
C VAL A 69 2.41 4.85 -3.61
N VAL A 70 1.39 5.22 -2.85
CA VAL A 70 1.51 5.52 -1.43
C VAL A 70 0.52 4.69 -0.63
N LYS A 71 0.99 4.11 0.47
CA LYS A 71 0.15 3.42 1.45
C LYS A 71 0.30 4.08 2.80
N SER A 72 -0.83 4.41 3.42
CA SER A 72 -0.90 4.83 4.82
C SER A 72 -1.53 3.72 5.65
N ASN A 73 -0.99 3.45 6.84
CA ASN A 73 -1.62 2.53 7.78
C ASN A 73 -1.42 2.94 9.24
N GLY A 74 -2.42 2.70 10.06
CA GLY A 74 -2.30 2.67 11.53
C GLY A 74 -1.91 1.27 12.01
N ASN A 75 -1.24 1.21 13.16
CA ASN A 75 -1.01 -0.01 13.92
C ASN A 75 -1.23 0.29 15.41
N PHE A 76 -2.37 -0.17 15.94
CA PHE A 76 -2.83 0.10 17.29
C PHE A 76 -3.19 -1.23 17.99
N PRO A 77 -2.26 -1.85 18.74
CA PRO A 77 -2.50 -3.15 19.36
C PRO A 77 -3.72 -3.21 20.29
N GLY A 78 -4.10 -2.08 20.89
CA GLY A 78 -5.29 -1.98 21.75
C GLY A 78 -6.62 -1.76 21.02
N ASN A 79 -6.61 -1.58 19.70
CA ASN A 79 -7.77 -1.07 18.95
C ASN A 79 -9.00 -1.98 19.05
N MET A 80 -8.78 -3.29 19.05
CA MET A 80 -9.87 -4.25 19.16
C MET A 80 -10.60 -4.09 20.50
N ARG A 81 -9.84 -4.07 21.61
CA ARG A 81 -10.41 -3.96 22.96
C ARG A 81 -11.08 -2.61 23.21
N ILE A 82 -10.48 -1.52 22.72
CA ILE A 82 -10.91 -0.15 23.06
C ILE A 82 -12.00 0.35 22.11
N ASN A 83 -11.87 0.08 20.81
CA ASN A 83 -12.69 0.70 19.78
C ASN A 83 -13.52 -0.30 18.97
N GLY A 84 -13.37 -1.61 19.17
CA GLY A 84 -14.06 -2.59 18.33
C GLY A 84 -13.45 -2.75 16.93
N LEU A 85 -12.24 -2.22 16.69
CA LEU A 85 -11.65 -2.09 15.34
C LEU A 85 -10.39 -2.97 15.15
N PRO A 86 -10.04 -3.36 13.91
CA PRO A 86 -8.81 -4.09 13.63
C PRO A 86 -7.54 -3.38 14.10
N THR A 87 -6.53 -4.14 14.50
CA THR A 87 -5.22 -3.63 14.93
C THR A 87 -4.52 -2.80 13.85
N ILE A 88 -4.60 -3.25 12.59
CA ILE A 88 -4.01 -2.57 11.43
C ILE A 88 -5.13 -2.20 10.47
N GLN A 89 -5.15 -0.93 10.08
CA GLN A 89 -6.08 -0.38 9.10
C GLN A 89 -5.34 0.63 8.24
N GLY A 90 -5.77 0.84 7.01
CA GLY A 90 -5.11 1.77 6.11
C GLY A 90 -5.75 1.83 4.75
N CYS A 91 -5.22 2.72 3.92
CA CYS A 91 -5.57 2.86 2.52
C CYS A 91 -4.31 3.01 1.68
N GLY A 92 -4.44 2.71 0.39
CA GLY A 92 -3.41 2.97 -0.61
C GLY A 92 -3.99 3.85 -1.71
N ASP A 93 -3.11 4.58 -2.37
CA ASP A 93 -3.37 5.34 -3.58
C ASP A 93 -2.31 4.97 -4.64
N ILE A 94 -2.73 4.91 -5.90
CA ILE A 94 -1.92 4.51 -7.05
C ILE A 94 -2.20 5.50 -8.17
N VAL A 95 -1.14 6.17 -8.66
CA VAL A 95 -1.19 7.16 -9.75
C VAL A 95 -0.30 6.72 -10.90
#